data_AF-V4J1H9-F1
#
_entry.id   AF-V4J1H9-F1
#
_cell.length_a   1.000
_cell.length_b   1.000
_cell.length_c   1.000
_cell.angle_alpha   90.00
_cell.angle_beta   90.00
_cell.angle_gamma   90.00
#
_symmetry.space_group_name_H-M   'P 1'
#
loop_
_entity.id
_entity.type
_entity.pdbx_description
1 polymer ?
#
loop_
_entity_poly.entity_id
_entity_poly.type
_entity_poly.pdbx_seq_one_letter_code
_entity_poly.pdbx_strand_id
1 'polypeptide(L)' 'MNLHPQFIRQEGSEEYVVRPITKFRAVIEALEDYQDLQDLRSAKEAERTAASTLLADVVSQLEL' A
#
# COMPACT_ATOMS: atom_id res chain seq x y z
N MET A 1 -14.33 -6.75 2.66
CA MET A 1 -13.41 -7.85 3.02
C MET A 1 -14.00 -8.59 4.22
N ASN A 2 -14.39 -9.86 4.05
CA ASN A 2 -14.97 -10.64 5.14
C ASN A 2 -13.87 -11.27 5.99
N LEU A 3 -13.82 -10.82 7.24
CA LEU A 3 -12.68 -11.03 8.11
C LEU A 3 -12.86 -12.29 8.99
N HIS A 4 -14.06 -12.63 9.47
CA HIS A 4 -14.28 -13.82 10.34
C HIS A 4 -13.19 -14.06 11.41
N PRO A 5 -12.85 -13.05 12.23
CA PRO A 5 -11.89 -13.22 13.31
C PRO A 5 -12.40 -14.20 14.38
N GLN A 6 -11.48 -14.97 14.97
CA GLN A 6 -11.75 -15.68 16.21
C GLN A 6 -10.99 -14.97 17.34
N PHE A 7 -11.70 -14.53 18.38
CA PHE A 7 -11.12 -13.80 19.49
C PHE A 7 -10.77 -14.73 20.65
N ILE A 8 -9.58 -14.55 21.23
CA ILE A 8 -9.17 -15.18 22.48
C ILE A 8 -9.27 -14.12 23.57
N ARG A 9 -9.97 -14.46 24.66
CA ARG A 9 -10.17 -13.57 25.80
C ARG A 9 -9.26 -13.93 26.96
N GLN A 10 -8.68 -12.91 27.59
CA GLN A 10 -8.02 -13.00 28.90
C GLN A 10 -8.70 -12.02 29.85
N GLU A 11 -9.00 -12.47 31.08
CA GLU A 11 -9.62 -11.65 32.13
C GLU A 11 -10.92 -10.91 31.72
N GLY A 12 -11.65 -11.46 30.74
CA GLY A 12 -12.88 -10.87 30.22
C GLY A 12 -12.68 -9.86 29.07
N SER A 13 -11.43 -9.54 28.72
CA SER A 13 -11.08 -8.67 27.59
C SER A 13 -10.64 -9.48 26.36
N GLU A 14 -10.98 -9.02 25.16
CA GLU A 14 -10.50 -9.58 23.89
C GLU A 14 -9.10 -9.05 23.60
N GLU A 15 -8.07 -9.88 23.81
CA GLU A 15 -6.67 -9.45 23.66
C GLU A 15 -6.02 -9.95 22.38
N TYR A 16 -6.44 -11.11 21.87
CA TYR A 16 -5.82 -11.72 20.70
C TYR A 16 -6.85 -12.12 19.66
N VAL A 17 -6.43 -12.10 18.41
CA VAL A 17 -7.22 -12.60 17.28
C VAL A 17 -6.46 -13.70 16.57
N VAL A 18 -7.12 -14.84 16.39
CA VAL A 18 -6.60 -15.95 15.59
C VAL A 18 -7.26 -15.92 14.22
N ARG A 19 -6.43 -16.14 13.20
CA ARG A 19 -6.86 -16.17 11.82
C ARG A 19 -5.99 -17.14 11.01
N PRO A 20 -6.55 -17.83 10.00
CA PRO A 20 -5.74 -18.56 9.03
C PRO A 20 -4.68 -17.66 8.40
N ILE A 21 -3.45 -18.15 8.31
CA ILE A 21 -2.31 -17.35 7.83
C ILE A 21 -2.54 -16.75 6.44
N THR A 22 -3.24 -17.45 5.55
CA THR A 22 -3.59 -16.98 4.21
C THR A 22 -4.50 -15.75 4.25
N LYS A 23 -5.47 -15.74 5.18
CA LYS A 23 -6.39 -14.61 5.39
C LYS A 23 -5.73 -13.45 6.09
N PHE A 24 -4.72 -13.70 6.93
CA PHE A 24 -3.93 -12.63 7.56
C PHE A 24 -3.03 -11.96 6.51
N ARG A 25 -2.31 -12.75 5.71
CA ARG A 25 -1.47 -12.23 4.61
C ARG A 25 -2.24 -11.39 3.62
N ALA A 26 -3.43 -11.85 3.20
CA ALA A 26 -4.28 -11.06 2.30
C ALA A 26 -4.67 -9.68 2.87
N VAL A 27 -4.74 -9.53 4.19
CA VAL A 27 -4.99 -8.22 4.81
C VAL A 27 -3.74 -7.35 4.76
N ILE A 28 -2.56 -7.93 5.02
CA ILE A 28 -1.28 -7.22 4.92
C ILE A 28 -1.04 -6.75 3.48
N GLU A 29 -1.19 -7.64 2.50
CA GLU A 29 -1.04 -7.31 1.07
C GLU A 29 -1.99 -6.17 0.66
N ALA A 30 -3.26 -6.22 1.08
CA ALA A 30 -4.22 -5.16 0.78
C ALA A 30 -3.86 -3.81 1.44
N LEU A 31 -3.18 -3.82 2.59
CA LEU A 31 -2.70 -2.61 3.26
C LEU A 31 -1.45 -2.05 2.57
N GLU A 32 -0.55 -2.92 2.12
CA GLU A 32 0.63 -2.55 1.33
C GLU A 32 0.20 -1.91 0.00
N ASP A 33 -0.72 -2.56 -0.74
CA ASP A 33 -1.30 -2.01 -1.97
C ASP A 33 -1.94 -0.64 -1.75
N TYR A 34 -2.62 -0.45 -0.61
CA TYR A 34 -3.21 0.83 -0.26
C TYR A 34 -2.15 1.90 -0.01
N GLN A 35 -1.06 1.56 0.69
CA GLN A 35 0.03 2.48 0.94
C GLN A 35 0.71 2.91 -0.36
N ASP A 36 0.98 1.97 -1.26
CA ASP A 36 1.56 2.25 -2.59
C ASP A 36 0.69 3.25 -3.38
N LEU A 37 -0.63 3.12 -3.31
CA LEU A 37 -1.56 4.07 -3.94
C LEU A 37 -1.52 5.46 -3.27
N GLN A 38 -1.35 5.54 -1.95
CA GLN A 38 -1.20 6.81 -1.25
C GLN A 38 0.11 7.50 -1.65
N ASP A 39 1.20 6.74 -1.75
CA ASP A 39 2.50 7.24 -2.14
C ASP A 39 2.47 7.74 -3.59
N LEU A 40 1.84 6.98 -4.50
CA LEU A 40 1.63 7.41 -5.89
C LEU A 40 0.82 8.71 -5.98
N ARG A 41 -0.25 8.85 -5.19
CA ARG A 41 -1.04 10.09 -5.15
C ARG A 41 -0.20 11.26 -4.67
N SER A 42 0.59 11.05 -3.63
CA SER A 42 1.46 12.07 -3.05
C SER A 42 2.53 12.51 -4.06
N ALA A 43 3.16 11.56 -4.75
CA ALA A 43 4.12 11.83 -5.81
C ALA A 43 3.48 12.64 -6.96
N LYS A 44 2.28 12.25 -7.42
CA LYS A 44 1.56 12.98 -8.48
C LYS A 44 1.22 14.41 -8.10
N GLU A 45 0.78 14.65 -6.86
CA GLU A 45 0.49 16.01 -6.41
C GLU A 45 1.76 16.85 -6.28
N ALA A 46 2.87 16.26 -5.80
CA ALA A 46 4.16 16.95 -5.74
C ALA A 46 4.71 17.31 -7.13
N GLU A 47 4.50 16.42 -8.11
CA GLU A 47 4.99 16.59 -9.48
C GLU A 47 4.08 17.49 -10.34
N ARG A 48 2.84 17.74 -9.90
CA ARG A 48 1.83 18.50 -10.64
C ARG A 48 2.29 19.89 -11.09
N THR A 49 3.15 20.54 -10.31
CA THR A 49 3.71 21.87 -10.59
C THR A 49 5.21 21.82 -10.86
N ALA A 50 5.81 20.63 -10.89
CA ALA A 50 7.22 20.47 -11.17
C ALA A 50 7.50 20.79 -12.65
N ALA A 51 8.69 21.32 -12.91
CA ALA A 51 9.16 21.52 -14.27
C ALA A 51 9.30 20.15 -14.94
N SER A 52 8.64 19.97 -16.09
CA SER A 52 8.75 18.76 -16.92
C SER A 52 9.68 19.01 -18.10
N THR A 53 10.26 17.94 -18.63
CA THR A 53 11.07 17.93 -19.85
C THR A 53 10.44 16.99 -20.88
N LEU A 54 10.73 17.19 -22.17
CA LEU A 54 10.19 16.33 -23.21
C LEU A 54 10.88 14.97 -23.18
N LEU A 55 10.12 13.91 -23.45
CA LEU A 55 10.66 12.56 -23.53
C LEU A 55 11.78 12.44 -24.58
N ALA A 56 11.66 13.15 -25.71
CA ALA A 56 12.69 13.17 -26.75
C ALA A 56 14.03 13.74 -26.25
N ASP A 57 13.98 14.75 -25.38
CA ASP A 57 15.18 15.35 -24.79
C ASP A 57 15.84 14.36 -23.81
N VAL A 58 15.02 13.64 -23.03
CA VAL A 58 15.51 12.60 -22.10
C VAL A 58 16.12 11.42 -22.84
N VAL A 59 15.48 10.92 -23.90
CA VAL A 59 15.99 9.81 -24.73
C VAL A 59 17.34 10.20 -25.36
N SER A 60 17.44 11.43 -25.86
CA SER A 60 18.69 11.96 -26.41
C SER A 60 19.80 12.09 -25.35
N GLN A 61 19.45 12.47 -24.11
CA GLN A 61 20.39 12.57 -22.99
C GLN A 61 20.87 11.22 -22.47
N LEU A 62 20.02 10.18 -22.56
CA LEU A 62 20.32 8.82 -22.09
C LEU A 62 20.97 7.94 -23.16
N GLU A 63 21.18 8.46 -24.37
CA GLU A 63 21.73 7.73 -25.52
C GLU A 63 20.94 6.44 -25.86
N LEU A 64 19.62 6.49 -25.72
CA LEU A 64 18.69 5.37 -25.99
C LEU A 64 18.10 5.39 -27.41
#